data_AF-A0A1H4JJB6-F1
#
_entry.id   AF-A0A1H4JJB6-F1
#
_cell.length_a   1.000
_cell.length_b   1.000
_cell.length_c   1.000
_cell.angle_alpha   90.00
_cell.angle_beta   90.00
_cell.angle_gamma   90.00
#
_symmetry.space_group_name_H-M   'P 1'
#
loop_
_entity.id
_entity.type
_entity.pdbx_description
1 polymer ?
#
loop_
_entity_poly.entity_id
_entity_poly.type
_entity_poly.pdbx_seq_one_letter_code
_entity_poly.pdbx_strand_id
1 'polypeptide(L)'
;MNSSKIKLREIYIPFLIVSLGTVISYCLFRWVFDIKLGLLPLKKDILDLWMPIILPWISVLIWLRKRIRLLRIRGKGGDGYFGYQFAMVAAIAAPLVVSQEYVDKISYDLIEVNSVSDISKIKGGKYFKVNSFDVEDNASLSHVTVRTTGKYNGSLNFNLFYATPLRGSSSVWHCVEYKRTINNNLSKQRKNLEYSKFLDRSSKEFNTYNFYAVTYFEKLAISKERDGFVNAVEKEYPGVNANNQIFLAPKIVAFKNKNNNSLRNTVVAFLIGALIILIMIILPKIDKNELNRFKRINH
;
A
#
# COMPACT_ATOMS: atom_id res chain seq x y z
N MET A 1 -35.64 22.34 18.69
CA MET A 1 -34.38 22.22 17.90
C MET A 1 -34.67 21.37 16.66
N ASN A 2 -34.45 21.88 15.45
CA ASN A 2 -34.79 21.17 14.20
C ASN A 2 -34.04 19.83 14.12
N SER A 3 -34.75 18.75 13.75
CA SER A 3 -34.22 17.39 13.62
C SER A 3 -32.88 17.34 12.84
N SER A 4 -32.78 18.11 11.75
CA SER A 4 -31.55 18.20 10.94
C SER A 4 -30.36 18.79 11.70
N LYS A 5 -30.57 19.79 12.57
CA LYS A 5 -29.49 20.37 13.38
C LYS A 5 -28.91 19.37 14.37
N ILE A 6 -29.76 18.53 14.98
CA ILE A 6 -29.32 17.47 15.91
C ILE A 6 -28.48 16.43 15.18
N LYS A 7 -28.93 15.96 14.01
CA LYS A 7 -28.19 14.98 13.20
C LYS A 7 -26.80 15.47 12.80
N LEU A 8 -26.72 16.72 12.35
CA LEU A 8 -25.45 17.35 11.98
C LEU A 8 -24.50 17.42 13.18
N ARG A 9 -24.98 17.95 14.31
CA ARG A 9 -24.16 18.16 15.51
C ARG A 9 -23.74 16.87 16.19
N GLU A 10 -24.66 15.93 16.37
CA GLU A 10 -24.44 14.75 17.23
C GLU A 10 -23.88 13.54 16.49
N ILE A 11 -23.97 13.52 15.16
CA ILE A 11 -23.56 12.38 14.33
C ILE A 11 -22.55 12.80 13.26
N TYR A 12 -22.92 13.75 12.39
CA TYR A 12 -22.10 14.08 11.22
C TYR A 12 -20.77 14.77 11.58
N ILE A 13 -20.80 15.80 12.43
CA ILE A 13 -19.58 16.48 12.88
C ILE A 13 -18.64 15.50 13.63
N PRO A 14 -19.11 14.70 14.59
CA PRO A 14 -18.29 13.65 15.20
C PRO A 14 -17.72 12.66 14.20
N PHE A 15 -18.49 12.26 13.18
CA PHE A 15 -17.98 11.41 12.10
C PHE A 15 -16.82 12.08 11.35
N LEU A 16 -16.94 13.36 10.97
CA LEU A 16 -15.86 14.08 10.29
C LEU A 16 -14.61 14.17 11.16
N ILE A 17 -14.77 14.50 12.44
CA ILE A 17 -13.65 14.61 13.40
C ILE A 17 -12.95 13.25 13.57
N VAL A 18 -13.71 12.18 13.78
CA VAL A 18 -13.15 10.82 13.92
C VAL A 18 -12.49 10.39 12.62
N SER A 19 -13.12 10.62 11.47
CA SER A 19 -12.57 10.26 10.16
C SER A 19 -11.23 10.96 9.89
N LEU A 20 -11.20 12.29 10.02
CA LEU A 20 -9.99 13.09 9.81
C LEU A 20 -8.91 12.74 10.83
N GLY A 21 -9.29 12.59 12.10
CA GLY A 21 -8.40 12.18 13.19
C GLY A 21 -7.76 10.82 12.92
N THR A 22 -8.53 9.82 12.49
CA THR A 22 -8.01 8.49 12.14
C THR A 22 -7.05 8.57 10.96
N VAL A 23 -7.37 9.34 9.92
CA VAL A 23 -6.50 9.48 8.75
C VAL A 23 -5.17 10.14 9.11
N ILE A 24 -5.21 11.28 9.80
CA ILE A 24 -4.01 12.00 10.21
C ILE A 24 -3.18 11.15 11.17
N SER A 25 -3.81 10.53 12.18
CA SER A 25 -3.10 9.73 13.18
C SER A 25 -2.35 8.56 12.56
N TYR A 26 -2.97 7.87 11.60
CA TYR A 26 -2.31 6.76 10.92
C TYR A 26 -1.18 7.21 9.99
N CYS A 27 -1.38 8.30 9.24
CA CYS A 27 -0.33 8.86 8.39
C CYS A 27 0.89 9.29 9.23
N LEU A 28 0.66 9.94 10.37
CA LEU A 28 1.71 10.31 11.32
C LEU A 28 2.38 9.09 11.95
N PHE A 29 1.59 8.10 12.39
CA PHE A 29 2.11 6.85 12.93
C PHE A 29 3.06 6.19 11.94
N ARG A 30 2.63 6.04 10.69
CA ARG A 30 3.47 5.43 9.66
C ARG A 30 4.72 6.26 9.40
N TRP A 31 4.57 7.57 9.21
CA TRP A 31 5.73 8.44 8.98
C TRP A 31 6.77 8.33 10.10
N VAL A 32 6.36 8.28 11.37
CA VAL A 32 7.28 8.13 12.50
C VAL A 32 7.88 6.72 12.58
N PHE A 33 7.05 5.69 12.67
CA PHE A 33 7.50 4.34 13.04
C PHE A 33 8.03 3.54 11.85
N ASP A 34 7.41 3.66 10.67
CA ASP A 34 7.84 2.98 9.45
C ASP A 34 9.02 3.73 8.81
N ILE A 35 8.80 5.01 8.50
CA ILE A 35 9.70 5.74 7.60
C ILE A 35 10.89 6.35 8.35
N LYS A 36 10.62 7.16 9.38
CA LYS A 36 11.66 7.90 10.10
C LYS A 36 12.51 6.98 10.98
N LEU A 37 11.88 6.04 11.69
CA LEU A 37 12.57 5.16 12.64
C LEU A 37 12.91 3.78 12.05
N GLY A 38 12.26 3.35 10.95
CA GLY A 38 12.52 2.03 10.36
C GLY A 38 12.17 0.85 11.28
N LEU A 39 11.26 1.05 12.24
CA LEU A 39 10.95 0.08 13.30
C LEU A 39 9.92 -0.96 12.91
N LEU A 40 9.24 -0.80 11.77
CA LEU A 40 8.16 -1.67 11.33
C LEU A 40 8.65 -2.62 10.23
N PRO A 41 9.07 -3.87 10.55
CA PRO A 41 9.43 -4.88 9.56
C PRO A 41 8.19 -5.52 8.93
N LEU A 42 7.20 -4.71 8.54
CA LEU A 42 5.92 -5.17 8.00
C LEU A 42 5.91 -5.09 6.48
N LYS A 43 5.15 -5.99 5.85
CA LYS A 43 4.97 -5.94 4.39
C LYS A 43 4.22 -4.67 3.99
N LYS A 44 4.61 -4.09 2.86
CA LYS A 44 3.98 -2.92 2.24
C LYS A 44 2.46 -3.10 2.11
N ASP A 45 1.97 -4.26 1.66
CA ASP A 45 0.52 -4.54 1.58
C ASP A 45 -0.19 -4.43 2.94
N ILE A 46 0.48 -4.76 4.06
CA ILE A 46 -0.10 -4.65 5.40
C ILE A 46 -0.25 -3.17 5.78
N LEU A 47 0.77 -2.36 5.51
CA LEU A 47 0.81 -0.93 5.77
C LEU A 47 -0.10 -0.12 4.83
N ASP A 48 -0.13 -0.47 3.55
CA ASP A 48 -0.82 0.31 2.52
C ASP A 48 -2.31 -0.02 2.43
N LEU A 49 -2.71 -1.24 2.83
CA LEU A 49 -4.05 -1.75 2.57
C LEU A 49 -4.72 -2.35 3.82
N TRP A 50 -4.12 -3.35 4.45
CA TRP A 50 -4.82 -4.10 5.52
C TRP A 50 -5.05 -3.27 6.78
N MET A 51 -4.02 -2.57 7.27
CA MET A 51 -4.17 -1.68 8.42
C MET A 51 -5.16 -0.53 8.14
N PRO A 52 -5.08 0.18 6.99
CA PRO A 52 -6.11 1.14 6.59
C PRO A 52 -7.55 0.61 6.53
N ILE A 53 -7.76 -0.69 6.27
CA ILE A 53 -9.10 -1.30 6.25
C ILE A 53 -9.57 -1.66 7.66
N ILE A 54 -8.66 -2.15 8.51
CA ILE A 54 -9.00 -2.64 9.86
C ILE A 54 -9.15 -1.47 10.85
N LEU A 55 -8.25 -0.48 10.81
CA LEU A 55 -8.20 0.62 11.77
C LEU A 55 -9.53 1.39 11.89
N PRO A 56 -10.24 1.71 10.79
CA PRO A 56 -11.52 2.41 10.88
C PRO A 56 -12.61 1.64 11.62
N TRP A 57 -12.58 0.30 11.66
CA TRP A 57 -13.52 -0.48 12.47
C TRP A 57 -13.40 -0.11 13.95
N ILE A 58 -12.18 0.00 14.46
CA ILE A 58 -11.91 0.38 15.84
C ILE A 58 -12.47 1.78 16.10
N SER A 59 -12.19 2.72 15.19
CA SER A 59 -12.67 4.10 15.29
C SER A 59 -14.20 4.20 15.30
N VAL A 60 -14.88 3.45 14.43
CA VAL A 60 -16.34 3.48 14.34
C VAL A 60 -16.98 2.81 15.55
N LEU A 61 -16.46 1.66 15.99
CA LEU A 61 -17.05 0.89 17.09
C LEU A 61 -16.94 1.60 18.45
N ILE A 62 -15.85 2.31 18.69
CA ILE A 62 -15.62 3.05 19.95
C ILE A 62 -16.40 4.37 19.97
N TRP A 63 -16.18 5.24 18.97
CA TRP A 63 -16.66 6.63 19.03
C TRP A 63 -18.01 6.87 18.32
N LEU A 64 -18.29 6.16 17.24
CA LEU A 64 -19.45 6.44 16.38
C LEU A 64 -20.64 5.50 16.62
N ARG A 65 -20.41 4.29 17.15
CA ARG A 65 -21.47 3.29 17.41
C ARG A 65 -22.63 3.85 18.24
N LYS A 66 -22.35 4.54 19.34
CA LYS A 66 -23.38 5.14 20.20
C LYS A 66 -24.15 6.25 19.48
N ARG A 67 -23.47 6.98 18.58
CA ARG A 67 -24.05 8.11 17.83
C ARG A 67 -24.96 7.65 16.69
N ILE A 68 -24.63 6.54 16.03
CA ILE A 68 -25.48 5.95 14.99
C ILE A 68 -26.83 5.50 15.57
N ARG A 69 -26.85 5.01 16.83
CA ARG A 69 -28.09 4.61 17.53
C ARG A 69 -29.09 5.74 17.75
N LEU A 70 -28.68 7.00 17.58
CA LEU A 70 -29.58 8.16 17.61
C LEU A 70 -30.53 8.19 16.40
N LEU A 71 -30.21 7.44 15.33
CA LEU A 71 -31.04 7.33 14.14
C LEU A 71 -32.00 6.15 14.29
N ARG A 72 -33.27 6.40 14.02
CA ARG A 72 -34.31 5.38 13.96
C ARG A 72 -34.22 4.63 12.64
N ILE A 73 -33.37 3.62 12.61
CA ILE A 73 -33.11 2.79 11.43
C ILE A 73 -34.01 1.55 11.47
N ARG A 74 -34.79 1.31 10.42
CA ARG A 74 -35.53 0.07 10.21
C ARG A 74 -34.73 -0.83 9.27
N GLY A 75 -34.38 -2.03 9.71
CA GLY A 75 -33.74 -3.06 8.87
C GLY A 75 -34.56 -4.36 8.92
N LYS A 76 -34.53 -5.15 7.84
CA LYS A 76 -34.97 -6.55 7.93
C LYS A 76 -34.01 -7.29 8.88
N GLY A 77 -34.52 -8.00 9.88
CA GLY A 77 -33.71 -8.78 10.82
C GLY A 77 -32.90 -8.00 11.88
N GLY A 78 -33.01 -6.67 11.96
CA GLY A 78 -32.26 -5.86 12.94
C GLY A 78 -30.90 -5.33 12.45
N ASP A 79 -30.46 -5.68 11.24
CA ASP A 79 -29.11 -5.38 10.71
C ASP A 79 -28.91 -3.95 10.17
N GLY A 80 -29.90 -3.07 10.29
CA GLY A 80 -29.85 -1.72 9.74
C GLY A 80 -28.69 -0.88 10.29
N TYR A 81 -28.34 -1.04 11.57
CA TYR A 81 -27.22 -0.33 12.19
C TYR A 81 -25.85 -0.78 11.65
N PHE A 82 -25.73 -2.06 11.30
CA PHE A 82 -24.49 -2.60 10.73
C PHE A 82 -24.19 -1.98 9.36
N GLY A 83 -25.21 -1.77 8.53
CA GLY A 83 -25.04 -1.09 7.25
C GLY A 83 -24.47 0.34 7.38
N TYR A 84 -24.90 1.10 8.39
CA TYR A 84 -24.36 2.44 8.65
C TYR A 84 -22.93 2.39 9.20
N GLN A 85 -22.63 1.42 10.07
CA GLN A 85 -21.26 1.22 10.57
C GLN A 85 -20.32 0.87 9.42
N PHE A 86 -20.71 -0.07 8.57
CA PHE A 86 -19.95 -0.48 7.40
C PHE A 86 -19.72 0.70 6.44
N ALA A 87 -20.75 1.49 6.17
CA ALA A 87 -20.63 2.68 5.32
C ALA A 87 -19.63 3.70 5.92
N MET A 88 -19.68 3.95 7.23
CA MET A 88 -18.73 4.85 7.89
C MET A 88 -17.31 4.30 7.86
N VAL A 89 -17.13 2.99 8.07
CA VAL A 89 -15.83 2.31 7.93
C VAL A 89 -15.28 2.50 6.51
N ALA A 90 -16.10 2.22 5.48
CA ALA A 90 -15.69 2.37 4.09
C ALA A 90 -15.32 3.82 3.74
N ALA A 91 -16.10 4.79 4.24
CA ALA A 91 -15.87 6.22 4.03
C ALA A 91 -14.57 6.72 4.68
N ILE A 92 -14.11 6.10 5.76
CA ILE A 92 -12.83 6.40 6.41
C ILE A 92 -11.69 5.60 5.76
N ALA A 93 -11.91 4.32 5.44
CA ALA A 93 -10.90 3.44 4.86
C ALA A 93 -10.43 3.91 3.48
N ALA A 94 -11.34 4.41 2.63
CA ALA A 94 -11.00 4.88 1.29
C ALA A 94 -9.93 5.99 1.28
N PRO A 95 -10.11 7.15 1.94
CA PRO A 95 -9.06 8.16 2.01
C PRO A 95 -7.82 7.67 2.75
N LEU A 96 -7.98 6.75 3.72
CA LEU A 96 -6.86 6.17 4.46
C LEU A 96 -5.94 5.31 3.59
N VAL A 97 -6.50 4.48 2.71
CA VAL A 97 -5.72 3.68 1.74
C VAL A 97 -5.05 4.61 0.73
N VAL A 98 -5.80 5.57 0.18
CA VAL A 98 -5.28 6.49 -0.84
C VAL A 98 -4.18 7.40 -0.29
N SER A 99 -4.26 7.82 0.98
CA SER A 99 -3.25 8.66 1.62
C SER A 99 -1.91 7.94 1.83
N GLN A 100 -1.86 6.61 1.73
CA GLN A 100 -0.61 5.87 1.88
C GLN A 100 0.37 6.17 0.74
N GLU A 101 -0.13 6.34 -0.49
CA GLU A 101 0.69 6.78 -1.61
C GLU A 101 1.26 8.19 -1.39
N TYR A 102 0.47 9.07 -0.76
CA TYR A 102 0.93 10.41 -0.40
C TYR A 102 2.08 10.34 0.60
N VAL A 103 1.89 9.63 1.72
CA VAL A 103 2.92 9.46 2.76
C VAL A 103 4.19 8.85 2.17
N ASP A 104 4.09 7.80 1.36
CA ASP A 104 5.24 7.14 0.73
C ASP A 104 6.02 8.07 -0.22
N LYS A 105 5.37 9.00 -0.92
CA LYS A 105 6.06 9.93 -1.84
C LYS A 105 6.73 11.09 -1.12
N ILE A 106 6.03 11.73 -0.18
CA ILE A 106 6.54 12.94 0.47
C ILE A 106 7.66 12.68 1.47
N SER A 107 7.79 11.44 1.93
CA SER A 107 8.68 11.12 3.04
C SER A 107 10.10 10.78 2.62
N TYR A 108 10.34 10.59 1.32
CA TYR A 108 11.65 10.22 0.81
C TYR A 108 12.12 11.20 -0.26
N ASP A 109 13.24 11.84 0.02
CA ASP A 109 13.97 12.63 -0.95
C ASP A 109 14.92 11.76 -1.78
N LEU A 110 15.42 12.33 -2.88
CA LEU A 110 16.48 11.73 -3.66
C LEU A 110 17.82 11.98 -2.96
N ILE A 111 18.47 10.89 -2.52
CA ILE A 111 19.76 10.95 -1.84
C ILE A 111 20.86 10.70 -2.88
N GLU A 112 21.77 11.65 -3.05
CA GLU A 112 22.95 11.44 -3.90
C GLU A 112 24.04 10.73 -3.10
N VAL A 113 24.62 9.68 -3.68
CA VAL A 113 25.71 8.90 -3.09
C VAL A 113 26.82 8.69 -4.12
N ASN A 114 28.07 8.65 -3.64
CA ASN A 114 29.23 8.50 -4.52
C ASN A 114 29.39 7.06 -4.99
N SER A 115 29.09 6.09 -4.12
CA SER A 115 29.20 4.66 -4.43
C SER A 115 28.07 3.85 -3.81
N VAL A 116 27.90 2.64 -4.32
CA VAL A 116 26.91 1.66 -3.83
C VAL A 116 27.15 1.29 -2.36
N SER A 117 28.41 1.28 -1.91
CA SER A 117 28.77 0.93 -0.53
C SER A 117 28.14 1.89 0.51
N ASP A 118 27.93 3.15 0.14
CA ASP A 118 27.37 4.17 1.03
C ASP A 118 25.87 3.96 1.29
N ILE A 119 25.16 3.30 0.38
CA ILE A 119 23.73 2.99 0.52
C ILE A 119 23.48 2.15 1.77
N SER A 120 24.36 1.19 2.05
CA SER A 120 24.27 0.31 3.22
C SER A 120 24.40 1.04 4.56
N LYS A 121 25.02 2.22 4.57
CA LYS A 121 25.23 3.05 5.77
C LYS A 121 24.02 3.94 6.08
N ILE A 122 23.15 4.20 5.09
CA ILE A 122 22.03 5.12 5.22
C ILE A 122 20.80 4.39 5.77
N LYS A 123 20.45 4.71 7.02
CA LYS A 123 19.22 4.23 7.65
C LYS A 123 18.04 5.10 7.21
N GLY A 124 17.05 4.51 6.54
CA GLY A 124 15.80 5.21 6.16
C GLY A 124 15.78 5.86 4.76
N GLY A 125 16.77 5.60 3.90
CA GLY A 125 16.74 6.06 2.50
C GLY A 125 15.97 5.12 1.57
N LYS A 126 15.23 5.68 0.61
CA LYS A 126 14.49 4.93 -0.42
C LYS A 126 14.97 5.23 -1.84
N TYR A 127 15.20 6.49 -2.18
CA TYR A 127 15.61 6.90 -3.52
C TYR A 127 17.08 7.31 -3.52
N PHE A 128 17.88 6.71 -4.39
CA PHE A 128 19.32 6.92 -4.43
C PHE A 128 19.78 7.25 -5.85
N LYS A 129 20.47 8.38 -6.03
CA LYS A 129 21.22 8.65 -7.25
C LYS A 129 22.68 8.30 -6.99
N VAL A 130 23.19 7.31 -7.71
CA VAL A 130 24.54 6.79 -7.53
C VAL A 130 25.40 7.33 -8.66
N ASN A 131 26.43 8.10 -8.33
CA ASN A 131 27.26 8.78 -9.33
C ASN A 131 28.07 7.80 -10.19
N SER A 132 28.58 6.73 -9.58
CA SER A 132 29.29 5.67 -10.26
C SER A 132 29.01 4.33 -9.59
N PHE A 133 28.69 3.32 -10.39
CA PHE A 133 28.51 1.95 -9.93
C PHE A 133 28.93 1.00 -11.04
N ASP A 134 29.45 -0.16 -10.66
CA ASP A 134 29.75 -1.25 -11.58
C ASP A 134 28.91 -2.47 -11.22
N VAL A 135 28.60 -3.28 -12.22
CA VAL A 135 27.72 -4.45 -12.09
C VAL A 135 28.54 -5.71 -12.37
N GLU A 136 28.29 -6.77 -11.60
CA GLU A 136 28.81 -8.12 -11.89
C GLU A 136 27.77 -8.91 -12.68
N ASP A 137 27.64 -8.61 -13.97
CA ASP A 137 26.63 -9.17 -14.88
C ASP A 137 26.73 -10.69 -15.03
N ASN A 138 27.92 -11.25 -14.92
CA ASN A 138 28.16 -12.70 -14.93
C ASN A 138 27.67 -13.44 -13.66
N ALA A 139 27.32 -12.72 -12.60
CA ALA A 139 26.86 -13.26 -11.32
C ALA A 139 25.36 -13.01 -11.06
N SER A 140 24.58 -12.70 -12.10
CA SER A 140 23.13 -12.51 -11.98
C SER A 140 22.41 -13.79 -11.51
N LEU A 141 21.63 -13.65 -10.44
CA LEU A 141 20.77 -14.71 -9.91
C LEU A 141 19.34 -14.54 -10.40
N SER A 142 18.63 -15.65 -10.61
CA SER A 142 17.25 -15.60 -11.07
C SER A 142 16.29 -16.46 -10.27
N HIS A 143 15.04 -15.98 -10.17
CA HIS A 143 13.94 -16.71 -9.57
C HIS A 143 12.66 -16.49 -10.38
N VAL A 144 11.86 -17.54 -10.54
CA VAL A 144 10.57 -17.46 -11.25
C VAL A 144 9.45 -17.80 -10.29
N THR A 145 8.37 -17.01 -10.36
CA THR A 145 7.12 -17.33 -9.67
C THR A 145 5.98 -17.45 -10.67
N VAL A 146 5.08 -18.38 -10.40
CA VAL A 146 3.85 -18.59 -11.16
C VAL A 146 2.69 -18.55 -10.18
N ARG A 147 1.76 -17.59 -10.34
CA ARG A 147 0.68 -17.36 -9.38
C ARG A 147 -0.65 -17.10 -10.06
N THR A 148 -1.71 -17.73 -9.58
CA THR A 148 -3.08 -17.43 -10.00
C THR A 148 -3.64 -16.24 -9.21
N THR A 149 -4.33 -15.32 -9.90
CA THR A 149 -4.97 -14.15 -9.29
C THR A 149 -6.28 -13.79 -10.00
N GLY A 150 -6.96 -12.75 -9.51
CA GLY A 150 -8.20 -12.23 -10.08
C GLY A 150 -9.45 -12.99 -9.64
N LYS A 151 -10.62 -12.53 -10.08
CA LYS A 151 -11.90 -13.18 -9.77
C LYS A 151 -11.89 -14.62 -10.29
N TYR A 152 -12.24 -15.57 -9.43
CA TYR A 152 -12.25 -17.01 -9.73
C TYR A 152 -10.91 -17.55 -10.28
N ASN A 153 -9.77 -16.95 -9.90
CA ASN A 153 -8.45 -17.33 -10.39
C ASN A 153 -8.31 -17.25 -11.92
N GLY A 154 -9.02 -16.33 -12.58
CA GLY A 154 -9.03 -16.22 -14.04
C GLY A 154 -7.72 -15.75 -14.67
N SER A 155 -6.76 -15.23 -13.87
CA SER A 155 -5.45 -14.76 -14.35
C SER A 155 -4.33 -15.64 -13.83
N LEU A 156 -3.35 -15.95 -14.68
CA LEU A 156 -2.11 -16.64 -14.34
C LEU A 156 -0.94 -15.69 -14.63
N ASN A 157 -0.20 -15.34 -13.59
CA ASN A 157 0.92 -14.41 -13.67
C ASN A 157 2.23 -15.17 -13.61
N PHE A 158 3.14 -14.81 -14.50
CA PHE A 158 4.52 -15.21 -14.50
C PHE A 158 5.38 -14.00 -14.15
N ASN A 159 6.23 -14.14 -13.15
CA ASN A 159 7.22 -13.13 -12.80
C ASN A 159 8.59 -13.77 -12.79
N LEU A 160 9.55 -13.16 -13.49
CA LEU A 160 10.96 -13.54 -13.50
C LEU A 160 11.76 -12.39 -12.89
N PHE A 161 12.46 -12.72 -11.81
CA PHE A 161 13.26 -11.80 -11.02
C PHE A 161 14.73 -12.06 -11.32
N TYR A 162 15.48 -11.01 -11.67
CA TYR A 162 16.93 -11.03 -11.76
C TYR A 162 17.53 -10.12 -10.69
N ALA A 163 18.35 -10.68 -9.81
CA ALA A 163 19.15 -9.95 -8.83
C ALA A 163 20.62 -10.02 -9.25
N THR A 164 21.21 -8.88 -9.61
CA THR A 164 22.60 -8.80 -10.05
C THR A 164 23.44 -8.05 -9.02
N PRO A 165 24.57 -8.59 -8.54
CA PRO A 165 25.36 -7.91 -7.54
C PRO A 165 25.99 -6.63 -8.10
N LEU A 166 26.06 -5.60 -7.27
CA LEU A 166 26.77 -4.36 -7.58
C LEU A 166 28.14 -4.37 -6.91
N ARG A 167 29.21 -4.09 -7.68
CA ARG A 167 30.57 -4.05 -7.15
C ARG A 167 30.70 -3.01 -6.05
N GLY A 168 31.58 -3.31 -5.10
CA GLY A 168 31.79 -2.47 -3.92
C GLY A 168 30.79 -2.72 -2.78
N SER A 169 29.86 -3.66 -2.94
CA SER A 169 29.06 -4.17 -1.81
C SER A 169 28.61 -5.61 -2.04
N SER A 170 28.82 -6.47 -1.04
CA SER A 170 28.27 -7.82 -1.02
C SER A 170 26.78 -7.86 -0.65
N SER A 171 26.18 -6.71 -0.32
CA SER A 171 24.82 -6.64 0.22
C SER A 171 23.82 -5.83 -0.59
N VAL A 172 24.23 -5.31 -1.76
CA VAL A 172 23.40 -4.46 -2.60
C VAL A 172 23.26 -5.05 -4.00
N TRP A 173 22.02 -5.15 -4.45
CA TRP A 173 21.64 -5.86 -5.67
C TRP A 173 20.88 -4.95 -6.63
N HIS A 174 21.27 -4.96 -7.90
CA HIS A 174 20.53 -4.39 -9.00
C HIS A 174 19.40 -5.35 -9.43
N CYS A 175 18.16 -4.89 -9.37
CA CYS A 175 16.97 -5.73 -9.47
C CYS A 175 16.17 -5.43 -10.74
N VAL A 176 15.99 -6.43 -11.59
CA VAL A 176 15.16 -6.35 -12.81
C VAL A 176 14.05 -7.38 -12.73
N GLU A 177 12.81 -6.97 -12.97
CA GLU A 177 11.64 -7.86 -12.97
C GLU A 177 10.93 -7.83 -14.32
N TYR A 178 10.66 -9.01 -14.86
CA TYR A 178 9.80 -9.21 -16.03
C TYR A 178 8.48 -9.82 -15.58
N LYS A 179 7.35 -9.28 -16.06
CA LYS A 179 6.00 -9.72 -15.72
C LYS A 179 5.22 -10.10 -16.97
N ARG A 180 4.43 -11.17 -16.88
CA ARG A 180 3.44 -11.52 -17.90
C ARG A 180 2.20 -12.13 -17.28
N THR A 181 1.03 -11.61 -17.64
CA THR A 181 -0.25 -12.17 -17.23
C THR A 181 -0.94 -12.81 -18.43
N ILE A 182 -1.41 -14.04 -18.27
CA ILE A 182 -2.24 -14.75 -19.24
C ILE A 182 -3.56 -15.20 -18.61
N ASN A 183 -4.52 -15.59 -19.45
CA ASN A 183 -5.76 -16.17 -18.97
C ASN A 183 -5.50 -17.58 -18.39
N ASN A 184 -5.94 -17.82 -17.16
CA ASN A 184 -5.77 -19.12 -16.49
C ASN A 184 -6.74 -20.20 -17.00
N ASN A 185 -7.73 -19.85 -17.82
CA ASN A 185 -8.65 -20.82 -18.42
C ASN A 185 -8.08 -21.48 -19.69
N LEU A 186 -6.87 -21.09 -20.11
CA LEU A 186 -6.19 -21.74 -21.23
C LEU A 186 -5.87 -23.22 -20.93
N SER A 187 -5.76 -24.02 -21.99
CA SER A 187 -5.32 -25.42 -21.86
C SER A 187 -3.91 -25.50 -21.27
N LYS A 188 -3.59 -26.61 -20.60
CA LYS A 188 -2.26 -26.85 -20.00
C LYS A 188 -1.14 -26.69 -21.04
N GLN A 189 -1.33 -27.20 -22.25
CA GLN A 189 -0.38 -27.05 -23.36
C GLN A 189 -0.13 -25.59 -23.71
N ARG A 190 -1.19 -24.78 -23.83
CA ARG A 190 -1.06 -23.33 -24.11
C ARG A 190 -0.37 -22.60 -22.96
N LYS A 191 -0.69 -22.92 -21.70
CA LYS A 191 0.00 -22.32 -20.53
C LYS A 191 1.50 -22.61 -20.56
N ASN A 192 1.90 -23.85 -20.82
CA ASN A 192 3.31 -24.23 -20.90
C ASN A 192 4.02 -23.51 -22.06
N LEU A 193 3.37 -23.41 -23.22
CA LEU A 193 3.91 -22.65 -24.36
C LEU A 193 4.12 -21.18 -24.01
N GLU A 194 3.13 -20.53 -23.38
CA GLU A 194 3.23 -19.12 -23.01
C GLU A 194 4.25 -18.87 -21.90
N TYR A 195 4.43 -19.83 -20.99
CA TYR A 195 5.48 -19.81 -19.98
C TYR A 195 6.87 -19.91 -20.61
N SER A 196 7.11 -20.88 -21.50
CA SER A 196 8.40 -21.01 -22.19
C SER A 196 8.72 -19.79 -23.05
N LYS A 197 7.73 -19.25 -23.79
CA LYS A 197 7.89 -17.99 -24.54
C LYS A 197 8.24 -16.81 -23.64
N PHE A 198 7.62 -16.74 -22.47
CA PHE A 198 7.92 -15.70 -21.50
C PHE A 198 9.37 -15.78 -21.01
N LEU A 199 9.85 -16.98 -20.65
CA LEU A 199 11.23 -17.16 -20.20
C LEU A 199 12.25 -16.85 -21.31
N ASP A 200 12.05 -17.37 -22.52
CA ASP A 200 12.94 -17.12 -23.66
C ASP A 200 13.04 -15.62 -23.99
N ARG A 201 11.89 -14.95 -24.10
CA ARG A 201 11.85 -13.50 -24.35
C ARG A 201 12.55 -12.72 -23.24
N SER A 202 12.22 -13.01 -21.98
CA SER A 202 12.75 -12.24 -20.84
C SER A 202 14.25 -12.44 -20.67
N SER A 203 14.75 -13.66 -20.93
CA SER A 203 16.19 -13.96 -20.94
C SER A 203 16.92 -13.18 -22.04
N LYS A 204 16.37 -13.17 -23.27
CA LYS A 204 16.92 -12.37 -24.38
C LYS A 204 16.96 -10.88 -24.06
N GLU A 205 15.88 -10.35 -23.49
CA GLU A 205 15.78 -8.95 -23.08
C GLU A 205 16.83 -8.62 -22.00
N PHE A 206 17.00 -9.51 -21.01
CA PHE A 206 18.01 -9.38 -19.95
C PHE A 206 19.45 -9.43 -20.49
N ASN A 207 19.75 -10.32 -21.43
CA ASN A 207 21.09 -10.42 -22.01
C ASN A 207 21.52 -9.14 -22.77
N THR A 208 20.56 -8.35 -23.23
CA THR A 208 20.80 -7.05 -23.89
C THR A 208 20.53 -5.85 -22.97
N TYR A 209 20.29 -6.10 -21.67
CA TYR A 209 19.90 -5.09 -20.72
C TYR A 209 21.05 -4.13 -20.42
N ASN A 210 20.80 -2.83 -20.57
CA ASN A 210 21.77 -1.80 -20.20
C ASN A 210 21.61 -1.42 -18.71
N PHE A 211 22.47 -1.99 -17.86
CA PHE A 211 22.50 -1.70 -16.42
C PHE A 211 22.85 -0.25 -16.06
N TYR A 212 23.44 0.51 -16.98
CA TYR A 212 23.87 1.89 -16.75
C TYR A 212 22.82 2.91 -17.20
N ALA A 213 21.75 2.47 -17.85
CA ALA A 213 20.60 3.31 -18.18
C ALA A 213 19.75 3.52 -16.93
N VAL A 214 20.26 4.27 -15.94
CA VAL A 214 19.60 4.52 -14.65
C VAL A 214 19.69 6.00 -14.29
N THR A 215 18.54 6.62 -14.00
CA THR A 215 18.48 7.98 -13.45
C THR A 215 18.64 7.98 -11.94
N TYR A 216 17.98 7.03 -11.26
CA TYR A 216 18.11 6.77 -9.84
C TYR A 216 17.62 5.36 -9.50
N PHE A 217 17.95 4.87 -8.31
CA PHE A 217 17.49 3.60 -7.77
C PHE A 217 16.40 3.81 -6.72
N GLU A 218 15.40 2.94 -6.73
CA GLU A 218 14.42 2.78 -5.65
C GLU A 218 14.74 1.52 -4.84
N LYS A 219 15.01 1.69 -3.54
CA LYS A 219 15.11 0.57 -2.60
C LYS A 219 13.75 -0.07 -2.40
N LEU A 220 13.67 -1.37 -2.67
CA LEU A 220 12.44 -2.13 -2.52
C LEU A 220 12.10 -2.33 -1.05
N ALA A 221 10.89 -1.90 -0.67
CA ALA A 221 10.31 -2.18 0.64
C ALA A 221 9.98 -3.68 0.79
N ILE A 222 9.83 -4.15 2.03
CA ILE A 222 9.40 -5.52 2.33
C ILE A 222 8.04 -5.75 1.65
N SER A 223 8.01 -6.59 0.62
CA SER A 223 6.86 -6.71 -0.28
C SER A 223 6.94 -8.02 -1.05
N LYS A 224 5.82 -8.45 -1.65
CA LYS A 224 5.78 -9.66 -2.49
C LYS A 224 6.72 -9.60 -3.70
N GLU A 225 7.00 -8.40 -4.20
CA GLU A 225 7.97 -8.16 -5.28
C GLU A 225 9.39 -8.38 -4.76
N ARG A 226 9.74 -7.76 -3.63
CA ARG A 226 11.02 -7.97 -2.96
C ARG A 226 11.27 -9.44 -2.63
N ASP A 227 10.24 -10.17 -2.18
CA ASP A 227 10.33 -11.59 -1.86
C ASP A 227 10.86 -12.42 -3.06
N GLY A 228 10.57 -12.01 -4.31
CA GLY A 228 11.08 -12.68 -5.50
C GLY A 228 12.61 -12.58 -5.63
N PHE A 229 13.18 -11.42 -5.34
CA PHE A 229 14.63 -11.20 -5.34
C PHE A 229 15.33 -11.85 -4.14
N VAL A 230 14.69 -11.80 -2.96
CA VAL A 230 15.14 -12.52 -1.76
C VAL A 230 15.28 -14.01 -2.08
N ASN A 231 14.25 -14.63 -2.67
CA ASN A 231 14.30 -16.04 -3.05
C ASN A 231 15.39 -16.36 -4.08
N ALA A 232 15.72 -15.43 -4.98
CA ALA A 232 16.82 -15.62 -5.93
C ALA A 232 18.17 -15.73 -5.21
N VAL A 233 18.40 -14.87 -4.21
CA VAL A 233 19.62 -14.86 -3.39
C VAL A 233 19.68 -16.03 -2.42
N GLU A 234 18.60 -16.32 -1.68
CA GLU A 234 18.57 -17.43 -0.70
C GLU A 234 18.79 -18.79 -1.35
N LYS A 235 18.29 -18.97 -2.59
CA LYS A 235 18.47 -20.22 -3.32
C LYS A 235 19.94 -20.50 -3.64
N GLU A 236 20.71 -19.48 -4.02
CA GLU A 236 22.13 -19.63 -4.35
C GLU A 236 23.01 -19.59 -3.09
N TYR A 237 22.63 -18.76 -2.12
CA TYR A 237 23.40 -18.50 -0.89
C TYR A 237 22.54 -18.76 0.36
N PRO A 238 22.24 -20.02 0.70
CA PRO A 238 21.32 -20.37 1.80
C PRO A 238 21.81 -19.94 3.19
N GLY A 239 23.10 -19.66 3.36
CA GLY A 239 23.69 -19.16 4.62
C GLY A 239 23.61 -17.63 4.79
N VAL A 240 23.20 -16.89 3.75
CA VAL A 240 23.08 -15.43 3.80
C VAL A 240 21.69 -15.06 4.26
N ASN A 241 21.59 -14.15 5.24
CA ASN A 241 20.31 -13.53 5.58
C ASN A 241 19.90 -12.55 4.47
N ALA A 242 19.22 -13.08 3.44
CA ALA A 242 18.78 -12.31 2.28
C ALA A 242 17.79 -11.19 2.67
N ASN A 243 17.09 -11.32 3.78
CA ASN A 243 16.20 -10.29 4.29
C ASN A 243 16.93 -9.04 4.79
N ASN A 244 18.22 -9.12 5.09
CA ASN A 244 19.04 -7.96 5.45
C ASN A 244 19.71 -7.30 4.21
N GLN A 245 19.54 -7.90 3.03
CA GLN A 245 20.10 -7.38 1.78
C GLN A 245 19.27 -6.23 1.23
N ILE A 246 19.93 -5.37 0.45
CA ILE A 246 19.36 -4.18 -0.18
C ILE A 246 19.12 -4.51 -1.66
N PHE A 247 17.85 -4.43 -2.06
CA PHE A 247 17.41 -4.67 -3.43
C PHE A 247 17.01 -3.34 -4.05
N LEU A 248 17.67 -2.95 -5.13
CA LEU A 248 17.51 -1.67 -5.81
C LEU A 248 16.88 -1.86 -7.18
N ALA A 249 15.70 -1.30 -7.38
CA ALA A 249 15.04 -1.24 -8.67
C ALA A 249 15.47 0.03 -9.43
N PRO A 250 16.03 -0.08 -10.65
CA PRO A 250 16.43 1.07 -11.45
C PRO A 250 15.21 1.85 -11.95
N LYS A 251 15.34 3.17 -12.01
CA LYS A 251 14.35 4.08 -12.59
C LYS A 251 15.02 4.93 -13.66
N ILE A 252 14.40 4.94 -14.85
CA ILE A 252 14.89 5.66 -16.04
C ILE A 252 14.17 6.99 -16.28
N VAL A 253 13.18 7.29 -15.45
CA VAL A 253 12.39 8.52 -15.53
C VAL A 253 12.98 9.58 -14.62
N ALA A 254 12.82 10.85 -14.98
CA ALA A 254 13.21 11.95 -14.12
C ALA A 254 12.52 11.84 -12.75
N PHE A 255 13.29 12.05 -11.69
CA PHE A 255 12.76 12.06 -10.33
C PHE A 255 11.74 13.21 -10.19
N LYS A 256 10.46 12.86 -10.10
CA LYS A 256 9.37 13.80 -9.84
C LYS A 256 8.75 13.48 -8.49
N ASN A 257 9.15 14.22 -7.46
CA ASN A 257 8.46 14.21 -6.17
C ASN A 257 7.19 15.11 -6.16
N LYS A 258 6.52 15.30 -7.31
CA LYS A 258 5.39 16.24 -7.38
C LYS A 258 4.08 15.61 -6.90
N ASN A 259 3.75 16.04 -5.70
CA ASN A 259 2.81 15.57 -4.69
C ASN A 259 1.31 15.88 -4.93
N ASN A 260 0.98 16.62 -6.00
CA ASN A 260 -0.38 17.19 -6.10
C ASN A 260 -1.47 16.15 -6.33
N ASN A 261 -1.17 15.06 -7.05
CA ASN A 261 -2.21 14.11 -7.42
C ASN A 261 -2.61 13.20 -6.26
N SER A 262 -1.65 12.69 -5.46
CA SER A 262 -1.95 11.78 -4.34
C SER A 262 -2.72 12.49 -3.23
N LEU A 263 -2.31 13.71 -2.84
CA LEU A 263 -3.05 14.51 -1.86
C LEU A 263 -4.47 14.84 -2.34
N ARG A 264 -4.59 15.29 -3.60
CA ARG A 264 -5.89 15.57 -4.20
C ARG A 264 -6.77 14.33 -4.17
N ASN A 265 -6.24 13.16 -4.50
CA ASN A 265 -6.99 11.92 -4.46
C ASN A 265 -7.46 11.57 -3.04
N THR A 266 -6.62 11.79 -2.02
CA THR A 266 -7.02 11.62 -0.61
C THR A 266 -8.18 12.56 -0.23
N VAL A 267 -8.06 13.85 -0.57
CA VAL A 267 -9.11 14.84 -0.27
C VAL A 267 -10.41 14.49 -1.01
N VAL A 268 -10.33 14.12 -2.29
CA VAL A 268 -11.49 13.71 -3.08
C VAL A 268 -12.15 12.47 -2.48
N ALA A 269 -11.37 11.43 -2.12
CA ALA A 269 -11.91 10.23 -1.48
C ALA A 269 -12.61 10.53 -0.14
N PHE A 270 -12.02 11.43 0.66
CA PHE A 270 -12.62 11.89 1.91
C PHE A 270 -13.95 12.63 1.66
N LEU A 271 -13.98 13.58 0.72
CA LEU A 271 -15.18 14.36 0.40
C LEU A 271 -16.33 13.48 -0.13
N ILE A 272 -16.02 12.49 -0.98
CA ILE A 272 -17.01 11.52 -1.47
C ILE A 272 -17.58 10.71 -0.30
N GLY A 273 -16.73 10.17 0.57
CA GLY A 273 -17.16 9.42 1.75
C GLY A 273 -18.02 10.29 2.69
N ALA A 274 -17.58 11.52 2.95
CA ALA A 274 -18.30 12.49 3.76
C ALA A 274 -19.67 12.84 3.18
N LEU A 275 -19.80 12.97 1.86
CA LEU A 275 -21.07 13.24 1.20
C LEU A 275 -22.03 12.05 1.31
N ILE A 276 -21.55 10.83 1.09
CA ILE A 276 -22.35 9.61 1.22
C ILE A 276 -22.92 9.51 2.64
N ILE A 277 -22.09 9.71 3.66
CA ILE A 277 -22.52 9.65 5.06
C ILE A 277 -23.49 10.77 5.40
N LEU A 278 -23.30 11.98 4.86
CA LEU A 278 -24.26 13.07 5.05
C LEU A 278 -25.65 12.69 4.52
N ILE A 279 -25.72 12.17 3.29
CA ILE A 279 -26.98 11.73 2.68
C ILE A 279 -27.63 10.63 3.53
N MET A 280 -26.85 9.62 3.94
CA MET A 280 -27.35 8.52 4.77
C MET A 280 -27.92 8.99 6.11
N ILE A 281 -27.33 10.00 6.76
CA ILE A 281 -27.79 10.51 8.06
C ILE A 281 -29.04 11.39 7.92
N ILE A 282 -29.22 12.09 6.81
CA ILE A 282 -30.36 12.99 6.61
C ILE A 282 -31.68 12.22 6.45
N LEU A 283 -31.66 11.05 5.82
CA LEU A 283 -32.86 10.25 5.52
C LEU A 283 -33.63 9.71 6.75
N PRO A 284 -33.01 9.00 7.72
CA PRO A 284 -33.73 8.37 8.83
C PRO A 284 -34.25 9.37 9.88
N LYS A 285 -35.36 9.09 10.55
CA LYS A 285 -35.85 9.93 11.66
C LYS A 285 -34.94 9.77 12.90
N ILE A 286 -34.95 10.73 13.82
CA ILE A 286 -34.26 10.59 15.11
C ILE A 286 -35.06 9.67 16.03
N ASP A 287 -34.37 8.79 16.76
CA ASP A 287 -34.92 8.04 17.87
C ASP A 287 -34.90 8.91 19.15
N LYS A 288 -36.09 9.32 19.60
CA LYS A 288 -36.24 10.21 20.76
C LYS A 288 -35.78 9.53 22.07
N ASN A 289 -35.94 8.22 22.18
CA ASN A 289 -35.60 7.47 23.40
C ASN A 289 -34.09 7.35 23.53
N GLU A 290 -33.41 6.96 22.45
CA GLU A 290 -31.94 6.91 22.41
C GLU A 290 -31.32 8.30 22.55
N LEU A 291 -31.92 9.35 21.98
CA LEU A 291 -31.45 10.73 22.18
C LEU A 291 -31.52 11.17 23.66
N ASN A 292 -32.62 10.88 24.34
CA ASN A 292 -32.77 11.21 25.75
C ASN A 292 -31.78 10.42 26.63
N ARG A 293 -31.57 9.14 26.32
CA ARG A 293 -30.57 8.30 26.99
C ARG A 293 -29.15 8.83 26.76
N PHE A 294 -28.80 9.20 25.54
CA PHE A 294 -27.49 9.74 25.18
C PHE A 294 -27.19 11.05 25.92
N LYS A 295 -28.17 11.95 26.03
CA LYS A 295 -28.03 13.20 26.78
C LYS A 295 -27.78 12.98 28.27
N ARG A 296 -28.43 11.99 28.89
CA ARG A 296 -28.26 11.65 30.31
C ARG A 296 -26.90 11.02 30.65
N ILE A 297 -26.18 10.49 29.67
CA ILE A 297 -24.87 9.82 29.88
C ILE A 297 -23.71 10.80 29.68
N ASN A 298 -23.91 11.84 28.86
CA ASN A 298 -22.86 12.81 28.49
C ASN A 298 -23.02 14.18 29.16
N HIS A 299 -24.02 14.33 30.03
CA HIS A 299 -24.22 15.44 30.96
C HIS A 299 -24.35 14.86 32.36
#